data_AF-A0A3D4PN10-F1
#
_entry.id   AF-A0A3D4PN10-F1
#
_cell.length_a   1.000
_cell.length_b   1.000
_cell.length_c   1.000
_cell.angle_alpha   90.00
_cell.angle_beta   90.00
_cell.angle_gamma   90.00
#
_symmetry.space_group_name_H-M   'P 1'
#
loop_
_entity.id
_entity.type
_entity.pdbx_description
1 polymer ?
#
loop_
_entity_poly.entity_id
_entity_poly.type
_entity_poly.pdbx_seq_one_letter_code
_entity_poly.pdbx_strand_id
1 'polypeptide(L)'
;MRATRATSRARAPRTGVWRDPVAWIVAAYMGVQSTSFYVLVTWLATMSADTGRSATTAGIDVMVYQSFSIAGALTVALVMRGRGERLTPALLPLVGMIGIIGMLFAPDAVGFWVIPLGLFSGASLGVALTLIAQRARDHSTSSALSGMSQSVGYAVAAIGPVLFGGVHALTGSWTVSLVILLLTLMTQGVIGIFAARDRFVLEAR
;
A
#
# COMPACT_ATOMS: atom_id res chain seq x y z
N MET A 1 -4.59 26.60 -48.84
CA MET A 1 -4.85 25.49 -47.90
C MET A 1 -3.52 25.01 -47.30
N ARG A 2 -3.18 25.41 -46.07
CA ARG A 2 -1.99 24.89 -45.36
C ARG A 2 -2.41 23.64 -44.60
N ALA A 3 -1.95 22.48 -45.04
CA ALA A 3 -2.13 21.23 -44.32
C ALA A 3 -1.35 21.28 -43.00
N THR A 4 -2.07 21.33 -41.88
CA THR A 4 -1.53 21.20 -40.54
C THR A 4 -0.94 19.79 -40.41
N ARG A 5 0.40 19.67 -40.50
CA ARG A 5 1.10 18.43 -40.14
C ARG A 5 0.80 18.16 -38.66
N ALA A 6 -0.10 17.22 -38.39
CA ALA A 6 -0.21 16.58 -37.10
C ALA A 6 1.11 15.86 -36.84
N THR A 7 1.96 16.45 -36.00
CA THR A 7 3.14 15.78 -35.46
C THR A 7 2.64 14.59 -34.65
N SER A 8 2.79 13.38 -35.20
CA SER A 8 2.59 12.17 -34.42
C SER A 8 3.58 12.21 -33.26
N ARG A 9 3.11 12.50 -32.06
CA ARG A 9 3.89 12.34 -30.82
C ARG A 9 4.42 10.92 -30.83
N ALA A 10 5.73 10.75 -30.98
CA ALA A 10 6.38 9.45 -30.91
C ALA A 10 5.92 8.75 -29.64
N ARG A 11 5.26 7.60 -29.80
CA ARG A 11 4.78 6.77 -28.70
C ARG A 11 5.99 6.34 -27.90
N ALA A 12 6.20 6.91 -26.71
CA ALA A 12 7.29 6.48 -25.83
C ALA A 12 7.19 4.95 -25.66
N PRO A 13 8.27 4.19 -25.91
CA PRO A 13 8.19 2.74 -25.92
C PRO A 13 7.78 2.23 -24.53
N ARG A 14 6.79 1.32 -24.49
CA ARG A 14 6.24 0.70 -23.26
C ARG A 14 7.31 0.09 -22.35
N THR A 15 8.48 -0.23 -22.89
CA THR A 15 9.62 -0.80 -22.17
C THR A 15 10.42 0.21 -21.34
N GLY A 16 10.25 1.52 -21.60
CA GLY A 16 10.98 2.56 -20.88
C GLY A 16 10.65 2.59 -19.38
N VAL A 17 9.40 2.29 -19.01
CA VAL A 17 8.92 2.34 -17.62
C VAL A 17 9.72 1.41 -16.71
N TRP A 18 10.13 0.24 -17.20
CA TRP A 18 10.93 -0.74 -16.44
C TRP A 18 12.35 -0.27 -16.14
N ARG A 19 12.85 0.73 -16.87
CA ARG A 19 14.17 1.33 -16.66
C ARG A 19 14.12 2.62 -15.86
N ASP A 20 12.92 3.11 -15.56
CA ASP A 20 12.73 4.39 -14.90
C ASP A 20 12.71 4.26 -13.36
N PRO A 21 13.55 5.01 -12.63
CA PRO A 21 13.60 4.91 -11.17
C PRO A 21 12.32 5.40 -10.48
N VAL A 22 11.59 6.37 -11.05
CA VAL A 22 10.31 6.85 -10.48
C VAL A 22 9.26 5.74 -10.58
N ALA A 23 9.25 4.99 -11.69
CA ALA A 23 8.35 3.84 -11.84
C ALA A 23 8.61 2.76 -10.79
N TRP A 24 9.87 2.47 -10.49
CA TRP A 24 10.24 1.52 -9.42
C TRP A 24 9.87 2.01 -8.02
N ILE A 25 9.96 3.32 -7.74
CA ILE A 25 9.51 3.89 -6.46
C ILE A 25 8.00 3.69 -6.29
N VAL A 26 7.21 3.97 -7.34
CA VAL A 26 5.75 3.76 -7.32
C VAL A 26 5.41 2.28 -7.16
N ALA A 27 6.11 1.40 -7.90
CA ALA A 27 5.94 -0.06 -7.78
C ALA A 27 6.32 -0.58 -6.38
N ALA A 28 7.37 -0.03 -5.77
CA ALA A 28 7.79 -0.38 -4.42
C ALA A 28 6.73 0.04 -3.39
N TYR A 29 6.17 1.25 -3.51
CA TYR A 29 5.07 1.69 -2.64
C TYR A 29 3.87 0.75 -2.76
N MET A 30 3.46 0.42 -3.99
CA MET A 30 2.38 -0.52 -4.27
C MET A 30 2.66 -1.91 -3.67
N GLY A 31 3.89 -2.42 -3.81
CA GLY A 31 4.28 -3.73 -3.28
C GLY A 31 4.27 -3.79 -1.76
N VAL A 32 4.81 -2.77 -1.08
CA VAL A 32 4.82 -2.71 0.39
C VAL A 32 3.40 -2.59 0.94
N GLN A 33 2.56 -1.75 0.34
CA GLN A 33 1.16 -1.63 0.68
C GLN A 33 0.40 -2.95 0.46
N SER A 34 0.57 -3.59 -0.71
CA SER A 34 -0.10 -4.85 -1.04
C SER A 34 0.32 -5.97 -0.08
N THR A 35 1.61 -6.05 0.24
CA THR A 35 2.16 -6.98 1.22
C THR A 35 1.48 -6.82 2.57
N SER A 36 1.41 -5.57 3.07
CA SER A 36 0.76 -5.27 4.35
C SER A 36 -0.72 -5.63 4.34
N PHE A 37 -1.44 -5.33 3.25
CA PHE A 37 -2.85 -5.68 3.09
C PHE A 37 -3.08 -7.19 3.14
N TYR A 38 -2.35 -7.97 2.34
CA TYR A 38 -2.55 -9.42 2.29
C TYR A 38 -2.10 -10.11 3.57
N VAL A 39 -1.00 -9.67 4.20
CA VAL A 39 -0.59 -10.18 5.52
C VAL A 39 -1.70 -10.00 6.55
N LEU A 40 -2.29 -8.81 6.64
CA LEU A 40 -3.37 -8.53 7.58
C LEU A 40 -4.63 -9.32 7.23
N VAL A 41 -5.06 -9.36 5.97
CA VAL A 41 -6.24 -10.14 5.55
C VAL A 41 -6.07 -11.63 5.86
N THR A 42 -4.87 -12.18 5.63
CA THR A 42 -4.60 -13.60 5.85
C THR A 42 -4.55 -13.96 7.34
N TRP A 43 -3.91 -13.13 8.17
CA TRP A 43 -3.56 -13.52 9.54
C TRP A 43 -4.38 -12.84 10.63
N LEU A 44 -5.16 -11.80 10.32
CA LEU A 44 -5.86 -11.03 11.36
C LEU A 44 -6.86 -11.85 12.16
N ALA A 45 -7.63 -12.72 11.51
CA ALA A 45 -8.55 -13.61 12.22
C ALA A 45 -7.79 -14.54 13.17
N THR A 46 -6.68 -15.12 12.73
CA THR A 46 -5.85 -16.00 13.56
C THR A 46 -5.24 -15.23 14.74
N MET A 47 -4.64 -14.05 14.48
CA MET A 47 -4.12 -13.17 15.53
C MET A 47 -5.19 -12.79 16.56
N SER A 48 -6.42 -12.54 16.11
CA SER A 48 -7.53 -12.26 17.01
C SER A 48 -7.92 -13.50 17.84
N ALA A 49 -8.06 -14.66 17.19
CA ALA A 49 -8.41 -15.91 17.87
C ALA A 49 -7.37 -16.33 18.93
N ASP A 50 -6.08 -16.11 18.65
CA ASP A 50 -4.98 -16.44 19.56
C ASP A 50 -4.97 -15.61 20.86
N THR A 51 -5.76 -14.52 20.92
CA THR A 51 -6.01 -13.79 22.17
C THR A 51 -7.13 -14.42 23.02
N GLY A 52 -7.60 -15.61 22.66
CA GLY A 52 -8.68 -16.34 23.35
C GLY A 52 -10.10 -15.95 22.89
N ARG A 53 -10.22 -15.15 21.81
CA ARG A 53 -11.51 -14.74 21.24
C ARG A 53 -12.11 -15.87 20.41
N SER A 54 -13.45 -15.93 20.39
CA SER A 54 -14.16 -16.92 19.56
C SER A 54 -13.91 -16.69 18.06
N ALA A 55 -14.04 -17.75 17.26
CA ALA A 55 -13.92 -17.65 15.80
C ALA A 55 -14.91 -16.63 15.19
N THR A 56 -16.13 -16.53 15.73
CA THR A 56 -17.13 -15.55 15.30
C THR A 56 -16.64 -14.12 15.55
N THR A 57 -16.09 -13.86 16.73
CA THR A 57 -15.57 -12.55 17.10
C THR A 57 -14.35 -12.18 16.25
N ALA A 58 -13.43 -13.11 16.03
CA ALA A 58 -12.30 -12.91 15.14
C ALA A 58 -12.73 -12.60 13.68
N GLY A 59 -13.79 -13.25 13.19
CA GLY A 59 -14.39 -12.93 11.90
C GLY A 59 -14.99 -11.52 11.84
N ILE A 60 -15.62 -11.06 12.93
CA ILE A 60 -16.11 -9.68 13.05
C ILE A 60 -14.94 -8.69 13.01
N ASP A 61 -13.81 -8.98 13.66
CA ASP A 61 -12.64 -8.09 13.63
C ASP A 61 -12.11 -7.90 12.19
N VAL A 62 -12.12 -8.96 11.36
CA VAL A 62 -11.80 -8.87 9.93
C VAL A 62 -12.85 -8.06 9.16
N MET A 63 -14.14 -8.25 9.45
CA MET A 63 -15.21 -7.46 8.84
C MET A 63 -15.04 -5.96 9.15
N VAL A 64 -14.73 -5.61 10.40
CA VAL A 64 -14.44 -4.23 10.81
C VAL A 64 -13.24 -3.68 10.06
N TYR A 65 -12.12 -4.42 10.01
CA TYR A 65 -10.93 -4.05 9.23
C TYR A 65 -11.27 -3.75 7.76
N GLN A 66 -12.05 -4.61 7.09
CA GLN A 66 -12.44 -4.42 5.69
C GLN A 66 -13.39 -3.22 5.50
N SER A 67 -14.32 -3.02 6.43
CA SER A 67 -15.27 -1.89 6.39
C SER A 67 -14.53 -0.55 6.51
N PHE A 68 -13.58 -0.46 7.44
CA PHE A 68 -12.72 0.72 7.58
C PHE A 68 -11.71 0.86 6.45
N SER A 69 -11.32 -0.24 5.78
CA SER A 69 -10.55 -0.17 4.53
C SER A 69 -11.32 0.54 3.43
N ILE A 70 -12.60 0.22 3.24
CA ILE A 70 -13.46 0.94 2.29
C ILE A 70 -13.54 2.42 2.66
N ALA A 71 -13.78 2.74 3.93
CA ALA A 71 -13.82 4.12 4.40
C ALA A 71 -12.50 4.87 4.11
N GLY A 72 -11.35 4.25 4.42
CA GLY A 72 -10.03 4.82 4.15
C GLY A 72 -9.79 5.11 2.67
N ALA A 73 -10.17 4.18 1.78
CA ALA A 73 -10.05 4.36 0.34
C ALA A 73 -10.89 5.55 -0.18
N LEU A 74 -12.10 5.74 0.35
CA LEU A 74 -12.96 6.87 0.00
C LEU A 74 -12.41 8.20 0.55
N THR A 75 -11.98 8.22 1.81
CA THR A 75 -11.40 9.42 2.44
C THR A 75 -10.15 9.89 1.71
N VAL A 76 -9.25 8.97 1.35
CA VAL A 76 -7.99 9.36 0.71
C VAL A 76 -8.19 9.92 -0.69
N ALA A 77 -9.21 9.47 -1.43
CA ALA A 77 -9.54 10.00 -2.75
C ALA A 77 -9.93 11.49 -2.69
N LEU A 78 -10.45 11.96 -1.55
CA LEU A 78 -10.72 13.37 -1.29
C LEU A 78 -9.45 14.12 -0.85
N VAL A 79 -8.66 13.54 0.06
CA VAL A 79 -7.43 14.16 0.59
C VAL A 79 -6.35 14.33 -0.50
N MET A 80 -6.31 13.41 -1.46
CA MET A 80 -5.41 13.47 -2.62
C MET A 80 -5.80 14.49 -3.69
N ARG A 81 -6.94 15.17 -3.54
CA ARG A 81 -7.31 16.29 -4.41
C ARG A 81 -6.70 17.58 -3.88
N GLY A 82 -5.46 17.88 -4.28
CA GLY A 82 -4.77 19.14 -3.99
C GLY A 82 -3.51 18.96 -3.16
N ARG A 83 -3.25 19.88 -2.22
CA ARG A 83 -1.96 19.98 -1.50
C ARG A 83 -1.61 18.75 -0.64
N GLY A 84 -2.59 17.90 -0.31
CA GLY A 84 -2.38 16.68 0.47
C GLY A 84 -1.52 15.64 -0.24
N GLU A 85 -1.48 15.64 -1.58
CA GLU A 85 -0.74 14.67 -2.40
C GLU A 85 0.75 14.53 -2.04
N ARG A 86 1.36 15.62 -1.53
CA ARG A 86 2.77 15.67 -1.21
C ARG A 86 3.12 15.03 0.14
N LEU A 87 2.18 14.96 1.07
CA LEU A 87 2.46 14.53 2.45
C LEU A 87 1.82 13.18 2.78
N THR A 88 0.63 12.91 2.26
CA THR A 88 -0.11 11.69 2.64
C THR A 88 0.65 10.39 2.34
N PRO A 89 1.35 10.20 1.21
CA PRO A 89 2.10 8.96 1.00
C PRO A 89 3.14 8.68 2.09
N ALA A 90 3.73 9.73 2.67
CA ALA A 90 4.73 9.60 3.72
C ALA A 90 4.11 9.45 5.13
N LEU A 91 3.00 10.14 5.39
CA LEU A 91 2.40 10.21 6.73
C LEU A 91 1.32 9.16 6.98
N LEU A 92 0.64 8.69 5.94
CA LEU A 92 -0.44 7.72 6.08
C LEU A 92 -0.03 6.42 6.80
N PRO A 93 1.18 5.85 6.56
CA PRO A 93 1.63 4.66 7.29
C PRO A 93 1.66 4.83 8.81
N LEU A 94 1.76 6.05 9.35
CA LEU A 94 1.69 6.32 10.79
C LEU A 94 0.36 5.85 11.39
N VAL A 95 -0.74 5.95 10.63
CA VAL A 95 -2.06 5.44 11.06
C VAL A 95 -2.02 3.92 11.23
N GLY A 96 -1.40 3.21 10.27
CA GLY A 96 -1.20 1.77 10.37
C GLY A 96 -0.29 1.39 11.54
N MET A 97 0.78 2.17 11.78
CA MET A 97 1.69 1.95 12.90
C MET A 97 0.99 2.05 14.25
N ILE A 98 0.05 2.99 14.42
CA ILE A 98 -0.77 3.08 15.65
C ILE A 98 -1.51 1.76 15.90
N GLY A 99 -2.10 1.17 14.85
CA GLY A 99 -2.75 -0.13 14.94
C GLY A 99 -1.82 -1.27 15.32
N ILE A 100 -0.65 -1.36 14.67
CA ILE A 100 0.34 -2.42 14.96
C ILE A 100 0.96 -2.27 16.37
N ILE A 101 1.30 -1.04 16.77
CA ILE A 101 1.80 -0.73 18.11
C ILE A 101 0.73 -1.10 19.15
N GLY A 102 -0.52 -0.77 18.88
CA GLY A 102 -1.65 -1.16 19.70
C GLY A 102 -1.77 -2.67 19.88
N MET A 103 -1.66 -3.45 18.80
CA MET A 103 -1.66 -4.92 18.87
C MET A 103 -0.46 -5.50 19.65
N LEU A 104 0.70 -4.82 19.64
CA LEU A 104 1.89 -5.24 20.38
C LEU A 104 1.76 -5.02 21.89
N PHE A 105 1.18 -3.89 22.33
CA PHE A 105 1.13 -3.51 23.75
C PHE A 105 -0.22 -3.78 24.43
N ALA A 106 -1.30 -3.89 23.66
CA ALA A 106 -2.65 -4.17 24.14
C ALA A 106 -3.35 -5.19 23.22
N PRO A 107 -2.85 -6.44 23.18
CA PRO A 107 -3.39 -7.49 22.31
C PRO A 107 -4.86 -7.80 22.59
N ASP A 108 -5.32 -7.71 23.84
CA ASP A 108 -6.73 -7.96 24.20
C ASP A 108 -7.71 -6.97 23.54
N ALA A 109 -7.20 -5.83 23.05
CA ALA A 109 -7.96 -4.78 22.39
C ALA A 109 -7.90 -4.86 20.85
N VAL A 110 -7.59 -6.03 20.24
CA VAL A 110 -7.54 -6.21 18.77
C VAL A 110 -8.73 -5.55 18.05
N GLY A 111 -9.95 -5.73 18.55
CA GLY A 111 -11.17 -5.15 17.93
C GLY A 111 -11.17 -3.62 17.82
N PHE A 112 -10.39 -2.91 18.64
CA PHE A 112 -10.17 -1.46 18.51
C PHE A 112 -9.06 -1.16 17.50
N TRP A 113 -7.96 -1.91 17.54
CA TRP A 113 -6.78 -1.68 16.69
C TRP A 113 -7.00 -2.01 15.21
N VAL A 114 -7.98 -2.86 14.89
CA VAL A 114 -8.37 -3.12 13.49
C VAL A 114 -8.95 -1.91 12.77
N ILE A 115 -9.46 -0.91 13.50
CA ILE A 115 -10.02 0.33 12.93
C ILE A 115 -8.93 1.16 12.23
N PRO A 116 -7.86 1.62 12.90
CA PRO A 116 -6.79 2.35 12.24
C PRO A 116 -6.06 1.50 11.20
N LEU A 117 -5.91 0.18 11.41
CA LEU A 117 -5.33 -0.72 10.40
C LEU A 117 -6.17 -0.74 9.12
N GLY A 118 -7.50 -0.85 9.24
CA GLY A 118 -8.41 -0.80 8.11
C GLY A 118 -8.31 0.52 7.37
N LEU A 119 -8.46 1.64 8.09
CA LEU A 119 -8.35 2.98 7.51
C LEU A 119 -7.05 3.18 6.72
N PHE A 120 -5.91 2.81 7.32
CA PHE A 120 -4.61 2.82 6.66
C PHE A 120 -4.61 1.97 5.39
N SER A 121 -5.09 0.73 5.48
CA SER A 121 -4.92 -0.26 4.43
C SER A 121 -5.61 0.12 3.12
N GLY A 122 -6.88 0.52 3.20
CA GLY A 122 -7.62 0.96 2.02
C GLY A 122 -7.18 2.34 1.52
N ALA A 123 -6.86 3.28 2.43
CA ALA A 123 -6.28 4.56 2.04
C ALA A 123 -4.94 4.37 1.31
N SER A 124 -4.14 3.41 1.73
CA SER A 124 -2.82 3.18 1.15
C SER A 124 -2.92 2.66 -0.28
N LEU A 125 -3.90 1.79 -0.57
CA LEU A 125 -4.20 1.38 -1.95
C LEU A 125 -4.63 2.58 -2.81
N GLY A 126 -5.51 3.42 -2.28
CA GLY A 126 -5.94 4.64 -2.97
C GLY A 126 -4.78 5.60 -3.27
N VAL A 127 -3.84 5.75 -2.35
CA VAL A 127 -2.59 6.52 -2.58
C VAL A 127 -1.77 5.87 -3.70
N ALA A 128 -1.55 4.56 -3.67
CA ALA A 128 -0.75 3.87 -4.68
C ALA A 128 -1.34 4.05 -6.09
N LEU A 129 -2.65 3.86 -6.25
CA LEU A 129 -3.35 4.07 -7.52
C LEU A 129 -3.30 5.54 -7.97
N THR A 130 -3.39 6.48 -7.03
CA THR A 130 -3.26 7.91 -7.32
C THR A 130 -1.85 8.26 -7.81
N LEU A 131 -0.81 7.74 -7.15
CA LEU A 131 0.58 7.94 -7.57
C LEU A 131 0.83 7.39 -8.98
N ILE A 132 0.28 6.22 -9.32
CA ILE A 132 0.34 5.66 -10.68
C ILE A 132 -0.29 6.63 -11.70
N ALA A 133 -1.41 7.26 -11.37
CA ALA A 133 -2.07 8.21 -12.25
C ALA A 133 -1.27 9.54 -12.37
N GLN A 134 -0.78 10.08 -11.25
CA GLN A 134 -0.10 11.37 -11.20
C GLN A 134 1.31 11.36 -11.79
N ARG A 135 2.02 10.22 -11.72
CA ARG A 135 3.40 10.10 -12.23
C ARG A 135 3.47 9.76 -13.71
N ALA A 136 2.33 9.52 -14.36
CA ALA A 136 2.24 9.30 -15.79
C ALA A 136 1.85 10.58 -16.54
N ARG A 137 2.53 10.88 -17.66
CA ARG A 137 2.21 12.05 -18.51
C ARG A 137 1.08 11.81 -19.51
N ASP A 138 0.78 10.55 -19.80
CA ASP A 138 -0.24 10.16 -20.77
C ASP A 138 -0.89 8.82 -20.40
N HIS A 139 -2.03 8.52 -21.01
CA HIS A 139 -2.79 7.30 -20.76
C HIS A 139 -1.99 6.01 -21.03
N SER A 140 -1.06 6.02 -22.00
CA SER A 140 -0.28 4.84 -22.34
C SER A 140 0.77 4.52 -21.29
N THR A 141 1.44 5.55 -20.76
CA THR A 141 2.39 5.47 -19.66
C THR A 141 1.68 5.08 -18.37
N SER A 142 0.49 5.63 -18.11
CA SER A 142 -0.32 5.29 -16.94
C SER A 142 -0.74 3.81 -16.95
N SER A 143 -1.21 3.31 -18.11
CA SER A 143 -1.54 1.89 -18.27
C SER A 143 -0.33 0.98 -18.08
N ALA A 144 0.83 1.33 -18.66
CA ALA A 144 2.06 0.57 -18.50
C ALA A 144 2.59 0.57 -17.05
N LEU A 145 2.57 1.73 -16.39
CA LEU A 145 2.99 1.88 -15.00
C LEU A 145 2.05 1.14 -14.05
N SER A 146 0.74 1.18 -14.31
CA SER A 146 -0.25 0.43 -13.55
C SER A 146 -0.01 -1.08 -13.66
N GLY A 147 0.18 -1.59 -14.89
CA GLY A 147 0.50 -2.98 -15.13
C GLY A 147 1.79 -3.41 -14.42
N MET A 148 2.88 -2.66 -14.58
CA MET A 148 4.15 -2.94 -13.91
C MET A 148 4.00 -2.93 -12.38
N SER A 149 3.41 -1.88 -11.82
CA SER A 149 3.29 -1.70 -10.36
C SER A 149 2.41 -2.78 -9.73
N GLN A 150 1.31 -3.17 -10.39
CA GLN A 150 0.46 -4.25 -9.91
C GLN A 150 1.14 -5.61 -10.04
N SER A 151 1.78 -5.92 -11.16
CA SER A 151 2.49 -7.20 -11.33
C SER A 151 3.62 -7.36 -10.31
N VAL A 152 4.48 -6.35 -10.17
CA VAL A 152 5.55 -6.36 -9.16
C VAL A 152 4.96 -6.39 -7.76
N GLY A 153 3.96 -5.54 -7.49
CA GLY A 153 3.38 -5.41 -6.17
C GLY A 153 2.73 -6.69 -5.66
N TYR A 154 1.94 -7.36 -6.50
CA TYR A 154 1.32 -8.64 -6.13
C TYR A 154 2.32 -9.80 -6.08
N ALA A 155 3.35 -9.80 -6.93
CA ALA A 155 4.42 -10.80 -6.85
C ALA A 155 5.18 -10.71 -5.51
N VAL A 156 5.49 -9.49 -5.05
CA VAL A 156 6.08 -9.27 -3.73
C VAL A 156 5.09 -9.64 -2.62
N ALA A 157 3.83 -9.25 -2.76
CA ALA A 157 2.81 -9.52 -1.75
C ALA A 157 2.53 -11.01 -1.54
N ALA A 158 2.68 -11.86 -2.56
CA ALA A 158 2.51 -13.30 -2.43
C ALA A 158 3.50 -13.93 -1.43
N ILE A 159 4.68 -13.33 -1.27
CA ILE A 159 5.73 -13.80 -0.35
C ILE A 159 5.43 -13.34 1.08
N GLY A 160 4.75 -12.20 1.25
CA GLY A 160 4.47 -11.56 2.54
C GLY A 160 3.82 -12.49 3.58
N PRO A 161 2.62 -13.03 3.33
CA PRO A 161 1.92 -13.89 4.27
C PRO A 161 2.71 -15.15 4.64
N VAL A 162 3.46 -15.73 3.69
CA VAL A 162 4.28 -16.93 3.93
C VAL A 162 5.43 -16.62 4.89
N LEU A 163 6.16 -15.53 4.65
CA LEU A 163 7.23 -15.10 5.56
C LEU A 163 6.66 -14.73 6.94
N PHE A 164 5.56 -13.99 6.97
CA PHE A 164 4.96 -13.53 8.22
C PHE A 164 4.45 -14.69 9.10
N GLY A 165 3.76 -15.66 8.49
CA GLY A 165 3.31 -16.88 9.16
C GLY A 165 4.47 -17.81 9.51
N GLY A 166 5.49 -17.91 8.66
CA GLY A 166 6.69 -18.69 8.93
C GLY A 166 7.47 -18.19 10.14
N VAL A 167 7.63 -16.87 10.29
CA VAL A 167 8.24 -16.26 11.48
C VAL A 167 7.43 -16.58 12.73
N HIS A 168 6.10 -16.50 12.64
CA HIS A 168 5.24 -16.89 13.76
C HIS A 168 5.41 -18.37 14.12
N ALA A 169 5.41 -19.28 13.14
CA ALA A 169 5.60 -20.71 13.36
C ALA A 169 6.95 -21.05 14.01
N LEU A 170 8.02 -20.30 13.69
CA LEU A 170 9.35 -20.49 14.26
C LEU A 170 9.50 -19.90 15.66
N THR A 171 8.81 -18.79 15.95
CA THR A 171 8.97 -18.05 17.22
C THR A 171 7.90 -18.38 18.25
N GLY A 172 6.78 -18.98 17.84
CA GLY A 172 5.62 -19.25 18.69
C GLY A 172 4.87 -18.00 19.17
N SER A 173 5.20 -16.82 18.64
CA SER A 173 4.62 -15.54 19.05
C SER A 173 4.39 -14.63 17.86
N TRP A 174 3.37 -13.77 17.93
CA TRP A 174 3.09 -12.75 16.92
C TRP A 174 3.98 -11.52 17.05
N THR A 175 4.69 -11.35 18.17
CA THR A 175 5.48 -10.14 18.45
C THR A 175 6.52 -9.87 17.36
N VAL A 176 7.31 -10.88 16.98
CA VAL A 176 8.37 -10.70 15.95
C VAL A 176 7.75 -10.40 14.58
N SER A 177 6.68 -11.10 14.21
CA SER A 177 5.96 -10.84 12.96
C SER A 177 5.38 -9.41 12.95
N LEU A 178 4.72 -8.97 14.02
CA LEU A 178 4.19 -7.61 14.15
C LEU A 178 5.29 -6.54 14.08
N VAL A 179 6.46 -6.77 14.67
CA VAL A 179 7.62 -5.87 14.52
C VAL A 179 8.09 -5.80 13.08
N ILE A 180 8.15 -6.92 12.34
CA ILE A 180 8.48 -6.93 10.90
C ILE A 180 7.45 -6.11 10.11
N LEU A 181 6.16 -6.23 10.41
CA LEU A 181 5.12 -5.44 9.76
C LEU A 181 5.21 -3.95 10.13
N LEU A 182 5.59 -3.62 11.36
CA LEU A 182 5.87 -2.24 11.76
C LEU A 182 7.02 -1.63 10.95
N LEU A 183 8.12 -2.37 10.78
CA LEU A 183 9.26 -1.96 9.94
C LEU A 183 8.86 -1.84 8.45
N THR A 184 7.96 -2.71 8.00
CA THR A 184 7.39 -2.66 6.64
C THR A 184 6.61 -1.36 6.43
N LEU A 185 5.79 -0.95 7.41
CA LEU A 185 5.07 0.33 7.37
C LEU A 185 6.03 1.54 7.42
N MET A 186 7.12 1.45 8.19
CA MET A 186 8.15 2.50 8.23
C MET A 186 8.81 2.65 6.86
N THR A 187 9.16 1.53 6.24
CA THR A 187 9.71 1.49 4.88
C THR A 187 8.72 2.10 3.89
N GLN A 188 7.42 1.82 4.03
CA GLN A 188 6.39 2.44 3.20
C GLN A 188 6.38 3.97 3.31
N GLY A 189 6.48 4.50 4.53
CA GLY A 189 6.54 5.95 4.76
C GLY A 189 7.76 6.59 4.11
N VAL A 190 8.94 5.95 4.24
CA VAL A 190 10.17 6.39 3.59
C VAL A 190 10.02 6.39 2.07
N ILE A 191 9.48 5.32 1.47
CA ILE A 191 9.19 5.25 0.04
C ILE A 191 8.21 6.37 -0.35
N GLY A 192 7.19 6.62 0.47
CA GLY A 192 6.21 7.68 0.30
C GLY A 192 6.83 9.07 0.16
N ILE A 193 7.89 9.39 0.92
CA ILE A 193 8.64 10.65 0.81
C ILE A 193 9.23 10.81 -0.60
N PHE A 194 9.77 9.74 -1.18
CA PHE A 194 10.33 9.77 -2.52
C PHE A 194 9.25 9.76 -3.61
N ALA A 195 8.18 9.01 -3.42
CA ALA A 195 7.06 8.89 -4.37
C ALA A 195 6.25 10.19 -4.48
N ALA A 196 6.22 11.00 -3.43
CA ALA A 196 5.54 12.29 -3.37
C ALA A 196 6.25 13.41 -4.13
N ARG A 197 7.49 13.21 -4.59
CA ARG A 197 8.22 14.22 -5.37
C ARG A 197 7.58 14.46 -6.73
N ASP A 198 7.41 15.72 -7.11
CA ASP A 198 6.87 16.13 -8.42
C ASP A 198 7.84 15.84 -9.56
N ARG A 199 7.92 14.56 -9.94
CA ARG A 199 8.64 14.08 -11.12
C ARG A 199 7.77 13.10 -11.88
N PHE A 200 7.84 13.17 -13.20
CA PHE A 200 7.14 12.23 -14.05
C PHE A 200 8.05 11.07 -14.44
N VAL A 201 7.45 9.91 -14.67
CA VAL A 201 8.13 8.77 -15.28
C VAL A 201 8.56 9.16 -16.71
N LEU A 202 9.80 8.82 -17.07
CA LEU A 202 10.48 9.15 -18.34
C LEU A 202 10.80 10.65 -18.53
N GLU A 203 10.84 11.43 -17.45
CA GLU A 203 11.34 12.80 -17.49
C GLU A 203 12.87 12.83 -17.63
N ALA A 204 13.38 13.71 -18.51
CA ALA A 204 14.83 13.88 -18.69
C ALA A 204 15.47 14.39 -17.39
N ARG A 205 16.59 13.79 -16.99
CA ARG A 205 17.31 14.11 -15.76
C ARG A 205 17.98 15.48 -15.80
#